data_AF-A0A034V5I6-F1
#
_entry.id   AF-A0A034V5I6-F1
#
_cell.length_a   1.000
_cell.length_b   1.000
_cell.length_c   1.000
_cell.angle_alpha   90.00
_cell.angle_beta   90.00
_cell.angle_gamma   90.00
#
_symmetry.space_group_name_H-M   'P 1'
#
loop_
_entity.id
_entity.type
_entity.pdbx_description
1 polymer ?
#
loop_
_entity_poly.entity_id
_entity_poly.type
_entity_poly.pdbx_seq_one_letter_code
_entity_poly.pdbx_strand_id
1 'polypeptide(L)'
;DATRFLSAAKSTELFGSVSMLYACVVPIGECIPPRTVSLAAATFNLLVSMAVLDLPTFQDVMSGETLSLKFLDVVTILLKYCGSICSAAKNSETQAVIIDLIATIGFLCANNKKNQDLLTSEQCSIIIKSLTKLPEHLNVVVYPCLVTITFQNENARNVIARDFNLDFLDEYSKSEKAKKNHLIALLKEKT
;
A
#
# COMPACT_ATOMS: atom_id res chain seq x y z
N ASP A 1 -23.47 8.01 9.79
CA ASP A 1 -22.48 8.38 10.81
C ASP A 1 -21.26 7.46 10.65
N ALA A 2 -20.33 7.84 9.77
CA ALA A 2 -19.24 6.96 9.30
C ALA A 2 -18.23 6.61 10.40
N THR A 3 -18.03 7.52 11.35
CA THR A 3 -17.18 7.35 12.53
C THR A 3 -17.71 6.26 13.47
N ARG A 4 -19.04 6.12 13.59
CA ARG A 4 -19.65 5.02 14.36
C ARG A 4 -19.45 3.66 13.70
N PHE A 5 -19.49 3.60 12.37
CA PHE A 5 -19.21 2.37 11.62
C PHE A 5 -17.75 1.94 11.81
N LEU A 6 -16.79 2.86 11.70
CA LEU A 6 -15.38 2.50 11.90
C LEU A 6 -15.06 2.14 13.36
N SER A 7 -15.68 2.82 14.33
CA SER A 7 -15.57 2.45 15.74
C SER A 7 -16.15 1.06 15.99
N ALA A 8 -17.27 0.70 15.35
CA ALA A 8 -17.84 -0.64 15.42
C ALA A 8 -16.94 -1.66 14.71
N ALA A 9 -16.39 -1.33 13.54
CA ALA A 9 -15.44 -2.16 12.81
C ALA A 9 -14.18 -2.44 13.63
N LYS A 10 -13.65 -1.45 14.36
CA LYS A 10 -12.53 -1.58 15.28
C LYS A 10 -12.85 -2.50 16.47
N SER A 11 -14.11 -2.53 16.91
CA SER A 11 -14.59 -3.47 17.95
C SER A 11 -14.89 -4.88 17.42
N THR A 12 -14.76 -5.11 16.11
CA THR A 12 -14.99 -6.41 15.46
C THR A 12 -13.71 -6.97 14.86
N GLU A 13 -13.73 -8.23 14.43
CA GLU A 13 -12.64 -8.87 13.68
C GLU A 13 -12.58 -8.42 12.20
N LEU A 14 -13.19 -7.29 11.80
CA LEU A 14 -13.19 -6.83 10.41
C LEU A 14 -11.75 -6.60 9.88
N PHE A 15 -10.84 -6.13 10.74
CA PHE A 15 -9.41 -6.05 10.43
C PHE A 15 -8.68 -7.40 10.49
N GLY A 16 -9.32 -8.42 11.06
CA GLY A 16 -8.93 -9.83 10.94
C GLY A 16 -8.96 -10.34 9.50
N SER A 17 -9.58 -9.61 8.56
CA SER A 17 -9.49 -9.89 7.12
C SER A 17 -8.04 -9.94 6.61
N VAL A 18 -7.14 -9.09 7.12
CA VAL A 18 -5.70 -9.16 6.82
C VAL A 18 -5.06 -10.43 7.41
N SER A 19 -5.47 -10.83 8.61
CA SER A 19 -5.00 -12.08 9.22
C SER A 19 -5.51 -13.32 8.48
N MET A 20 -6.74 -13.27 7.96
CA MET A 20 -7.30 -14.32 7.10
C MET A 20 -6.55 -14.38 5.77
N LEU A 21 -6.32 -13.23 5.13
CA LEU A 21 -5.55 -13.16 3.89
C LEU A 21 -4.12 -13.68 4.09
N TYR A 22 -3.46 -13.30 5.20
CA TYR A 22 -2.17 -13.83 5.60
C TYR A 22 -2.17 -15.36 5.69
N ALA A 23 -3.16 -15.93 6.40
CA ALA A 23 -3.28 -17.39 6.54
C ALA A 23 -3.55 -18.10 5.19
N CYS A 24 -4.15 -17.41 4.22
CA CYS A 24 -4.39 -17.97 2.89
C CYS A 24 -3.20 -17.80 1.93
N VAL A 25 -2.45 -16.70 2.01
CA VAL A 25 -1.40 -16.36 1.05
C VAL A 25 -0.04 -16.93 1.46
N VAL A 26 0.32 -16.83 2.74
CA VAL A 26 1.67 -17.19 3.23
C VAL A 26 2.00 -18.68 3.06
N PRO A 27 1.10 -19.63 3.34
CA PRO A 27 1.40 -21.05 3.16
C PRO A 27 1.55 -21.45 1.70
N ILE A 28 0.93 -20.70 0.78
CA ILE A 28 0.88 -21.02 -0.66
C ILE A 28 2.02 -20.33 -1.43
N GLY A 29 2.56 -19.23 -0.88
CA GLY A 29 3.66 -18.50 -1.48
C GLY A 29 3.31 -17.94 -2.86
N GLU A 30 4.16 -18.18 -3.86
CA GLU A 30 3.99 -17.68 -5.23
C GLU A 30 3.05 -18.54 -6.11
N CYS A 31 2.41 -19.57 -5.56
CA CYS A 31 1.44 -20.40 -6.29
C CYS A 31 0.00 -19.99 -5.99
N ILE A 32 -0.31 -18.69 -6.04
CA ILE A 32 -1.59 -18.16 -5.56
C ILE A 32 -2.75 -18.62 -6.46
N PRO A 33 -3.75 -19.36 -5.93
CA PRO A 33 -4.91 -19.78 -6.71
C PRO A 33 -5.79 -18.57 -7.08
N PRO A 34 -6.53 -18.60 -8.20
CA PRO A 34 -7.41 -17.50 -8.60
C PRO A 34 -8.40 -17.06 -7.50
N ARG A 35 -8.94 -18.01 -6.73
CA ARG A 35 -9.83 -17.73 -5.60
C ARG A 35 -9.15 -16.87 -4.51
N THR A 36 -7.87 -17.08 -4.27
CA THR A 36 -7.09 -16.29 -3.30
C THR A 36 -6.77 -14.90 -3.85
N VAL A 37 -6.62 -14.76 -5.17
CA VAL A 37 -6.52 -13.44 -5.83
C VAL A 37 -7.82 -12.65 -5.65
N SER A 38 -8.98 -13.26 -5.86
CA SER A 38 -10.28 -12.61 -5.62
C SER A 38 -10.48 -12.24 -4.14
N LEU A 39 -10.03 -13.10 -3.21
CA LEU A 39 -10.04 -12.79 -1.78
C LEU A 39 -9.13 -11.60 -1.46
N ALA A 40 -7.94 -11.55 -2.05
CA ALA A 40 -7.04 -10.40 -1.92
C ALA A 40 -7.72 -9.13 -2.45
N ALA A 41 -8.35 -9.18 -3.63
CA ALA A 41 -9.04 -8.05 -4.24
C ALA A 41 -10.12 -7.49 -3.31
N ALA A 42 -11.01 -8.35 -2.80
CA ALA A 42 -12.05 -7.94 -1.86
C ALA A 42 -11.47 -7.36 -0.56
N THR A 43 -10.37 -7.94 -0.06
CA THR A 43 -9.71 -7.49 1.17
C THR A 43 -9.09 -6.11 0.98
N PHE A 44 -8.28 -5.88 -0.06
CA PHE A 44 -7.68 -4.57 -0.30
C PHE A 44 -8.71 -3.51 -0.66
N ASN A 45 -9.76 -3.86 -1.41
CA ASN A 45 -10.85 -2.93 -1.70
C ASN A 45 -11.57 -2.47 -0.41
N LEU A 46 -11.78 -3.39 0.53
CA LEU A 46 -12.30 -3.06 1.87
C LEU A 46 -11.34 -2.13 2.62
N LEU A 47 -10.04 -2.44 2.66
CA LEU A 47 -9.03 -1.62 3.35
C LEU A 47 -8.94 -0.20 2.78
N VAL A 48 -8.92 -0.07 1.45
CA VAL A 48 -8.94 1.23 0.76
C VAL A 48 -10.21 2.00 1.12
N SER A 49 -11.36 1.35 1.11
CA SER A 49 -12.64 1.99 1.48
C SER A 49 -12.62 2.48 2.93
N MET A 50 -12.05 1.71 3.86
CA MET A 50 -11.89 2.14 5.26
C MET A 50 -10.92 3.31 5.40
N ALA A 51 -9.81 3.29 4.66
CA ALA A 51 -8.82 4.38 4.67
C ALA A 51 -9.38 5.69 4.12
N VAL A 52 -10.23 5.63 3.08
CA VAL A 52 -10.92 6.80 2.53
C VAL A 52 -11.98 7.34 3.49
N LEU A 53 -12.66 6.46 4.24
CA LEU A 53 -13.67 6.86 5.23
C LEU A 53 -13.06 7.57 6.44
N ASP A 54 -12.00 7.02 7.03
CA ASP A 54 -11.34 7.57 8.21
C ASP A 54 -9.90 7.06 8.32
N LEU A 55 -9.00 7.85 7.73
CA LEU A 55 -7.58 7.58 7.65
C LEU A 55 -6.92 7.39 9.03
N PRO A 56 -7.10 8.27 10.04
CA PRO A 56 -6.55 8.07 11.37
C PRO A 56 -6.88 6.72 12.00
N THR A 57 -8.15 6.31 11.98
CA THR A 57 -8.55 5.04 12.58
C THR A 57 -8.03 3.84 11.77
N PHE A 58 -8.03 3.93 10.45
CA PHE A 58 -7.42 2.91 9.59
C PHE A 58 -5.94 2.72 9.94
N GLN A 59 -5.17 3.81 10.02
CA GLN A 59 -3.75 3.77 10.36
C GLN A 59 -3.54 3.20 11.75
N ASP A 60 -4.31 3.64 12.76
CA ASP A 60 -4.19 3.16 14.14
C ASP A 60 -4.33 1.63 14.22
N VAL A 61 -5.33 1.06 13.52
CA VAL A 61 -5.53 -0.39 13.54
C VAL A 61 -4.45 -1.13 12.75
N MET A 62 -4.12 -0.66 11.54
CA MET A 62 -3.10 -1.29 10.70
C MET A 62 -1.69 -1.18 11.26
N SER A 63 -1.43 -0.18 12.11
CA SER A 63 -0.13 0.03 12.79
C SER A 63 0.04 -0.84 14.05
N GLY A 64 -0.94 -1.70 14.36
CA GLY A 64 -0.79 -2.71 15.40
C GLY A 64 0.38 -3.66 15.08
N GLU A 65 1.22 -3.96 16.08
CA GLU A 65 2.48 -4.68 15.87
C GLU A 65 2.29 -6.03 15.15
N THR A 66 1.30 -6.82 15.56
CA THR A 66 1.00 -8.12 14.93
C THR A 66 0.33 -8.01 13.57
N LEU A 67 -0.47 -6.96 13.33
CA LEU A 67 -1.19 -6.79 12.07
C LEU A 67 -0.32 -6.20 10.98
N SER A 68 0.54 -5.24 11.34
CA SER A 68 1.47 -4.57 10.42
C SER A 68 2.48 -5.56 9.82
N LEU A 69 3.05 -6.45 10.62
CA LEU A 69 3.96 -7.50 10.13
C LEU A 69 3.25 -8.45 9.15
N LYS A 70 2.07 -8.97 9.52
CA LYS A 70 1.27 -9.83 8.63
C LYS A 70 0.91 -9.13 7.33
N PHE A 71 0.55 -7.85 7.40
CA PHE A 71 0.26 -7.04 6.22
C PHE A 71 1.49 -6.94 5.30
N LEU A 72 2.67 -6.66 5.85
CA LEU A 72 3.91 -6.53 5.08
C LEU A 72 4.33 -7.84 4.41
N ASP A 73 4.13 -8.98 5.06
CA ASP A 73 4.36 -10.30 4.48
C ASP A 73 3.42 -10.57 3.30
N VAL A 74 2.13 -10.31 3.48
CA VAL A 74 1.12 -10.43 2.40
C VAL A 74 1.47 -9.51 1.23
N VAL A 75 1.83 -8.26 1.51
CA VAL A 75 2.25 -7.28 0.50
C VAL A 75 3.45 -7.79 -0.28
N THR A 76 4.46 -8.33 0.41
CA THR A 76 5.69 -8.84 -0.23
C THR A 76 5.38 -10.00 -1.18
N ILE A 77 4.57 -10.96 -0.74
CA ILE A 77 4.20 -12.13 -1.55
C ILE A 77 3.35 -11.71 -2.76
N LEU A 78 2.35 -10.85 -2.55
CA LEU A 78 1.47 -10.39 -3.62
C LEU A 78 2.20 -9.51 -4.63
N LEU A 79 3.11 -8.64 -4.20
CA LEU A 79 3.92 -7.84 -5.13
C LEU A 79 4.81 -8.71 -6.01
N LYS A 80 5.42 -9.77 -5.47
CA LYS A 80 6.21 -10.73 -6.27
C LYS A 80 5.34 -11.50 -7.26
N TYR A 81 4.26 -12.10 -6.77
CA TYR A 81 3.35 -12.90 -7.58
C TYR A 81 2.66 -12.06 -8.65
N CYS A 82 1.87 -11.07 -8.24
CA CYS A 82 1.10 -10.24 -9.15
C CYS A 82 2.01 -9.35 -10.01
N GLY A 83 3.15 -8.88 -9.50
CA GLY A 83 4.12 -8.09 -10.28
C GLY A 83 4.68 -8.87 -11.48
N SER A 84 5.00 -10.16 -11.28
CA SER A 84 5.45 -11.02 -12.38
C SER A 84 4.36 -11.26 -13.43
N ILE A 85 3.11 -11.48 -12.99
CA ILE A 85 1.98 -11.79 -13.88
C ILE A 85 1.44 -10.56 -14.61
N CYS A 86 1.44 -9.39 -13.96
CA CYS A 86 1.02 -8.12 -14.57
C CYS A 86 1.90 -7.71 -15.76
N SER A 87 3.14 -8.21 -15.82
CA SER A 87 4.02 -8.01 -16.98
C SER A 87 3.64 -8.87 -18.19
N ALA A 88 2.96 -10.00 -17.96
CA ALA A 88 2.74 -11.05 -18.95
C ALA A 88 1.29 -11.12 -19.47
N ALA A 89 0.30 -10.75 -18.66
CA ALA A 89 -1.12 -10.83 -19.04
C ALA A 89 -1.91 -9.63 -18.52
N LYS A 90 -2.79 -9.08 -19.38
CA LYS A 90 -3.83 -8.10 -19.02
C LYS A 90 -4.93 -8.74 -18.13
N ASN A 91 -4.55 -9.41 -17.06
CA ASN A 91 -5.50 -9.90 -16.07
C ASN A 91 -5.97 -8.72 -15.23
N SER A 92 -7.16 -8.20 -15.55
CA SER A 92 -7.75 -7.01 -14.91
C SER A 92 -7.88 -7.16 -13.39
N GLU A 93 -8.12 -8.37 -12.90
CA GLU A 93 -8.30 -8.65 -11.48
C GLU A 93 -6.98 -8.58 -10.71
N THR A 94 -5.91 -9.20 -11.21
CA THR A 94 -4.56 -9.12 -10.63
C THR A 94 -4.03 -7.69 -10.61
N GLN A 95 -4.32 -6.92 -11.67
CA GLN A 95 -4.00 -5.49 -11.73
C GLN A 95 -4.77 -4.69 -10.68
N ALA A 96 -6.07 -4.95 -10.50
CA ALA A 96 -6.88 -4.30 -9.48
C ALA A 96 -6.34 -4.58 -8.06
N VAL A 97 -5.95 -5.83 -7.77
CA VAL A 97 -5.30 -6.20 -6.50
C VAL A 97 -4.05 -5.37 -6.26
N ILE A 98 -3.16 -5.28 -7.25
CA ILE A 98 -1.93 -4.51 -7.14
C ILE A 98 -2.21 -3.02 -6.92
N ILE A 99 -3.17 -2.46 -7.65
CA ILE A 99 -3.58 -1.06 -7.51
C ILE A 99 -4.09 -0.78 -6.10
N ASP A 100 -5.03 -1.57 -5.60
CA ASP A 100 -5.61 -1.38 -4.26
C ASP A 100 -4.59 -1.65 -3.15
N LEU A 101 -3.67 -2.60 -3.35
CA LEU A 101 -2.54 -2.86 -2.47
C LEU A 101 -1.61 -1.65 -2.37
N ILE A 102 -1.19 -1.09 -3.52
CA ILE A 102 -0.31 0.10 -3.56
C ILE A 102 -1.01 1.29 -2.90
N ALA A 103 -2.31 1.48 -3.16
CA ALA A 103 -3.10 2.51 -2.53
C ALA A 103 -3.15 2.34 -1.00
N THR A 104 -3.36 1.12 -0.53
CA THR A 104 -3.37 0.78 0.91
C THR A 104 -2.05 1.14 1.59
N ILE A 105 -0.90 0.83 0.95
CA ILE A 105 0.43 1.25 1.44
C ILE A 105 0.54 2.78 1.51
N GLY A 106 0.06 3.47 0.46
CA GLY A 106 0.01 4.93 0.42
C GLY A 106 -0.77 5.49 1.61
N PHE A 107 -1.99 5.01 1.84
CA PHE A 107 -2.80 5.45 2.98
C PHE A 107 -2.12 5.13 4.32
N LEU A 108 -1.47 3.97 4.45
CA LEU A 108 -0.77 3.61 5.67
C LEU A 108 0.37 4.60 6.02
N CYS A 109 1.06 5.10 5.00
CA CYS A 109 2.20 6.02 5.16
C CYS A 109 1.80 7.50 5.18
N ALA A 110 0.57 7.86 4.79
CA ALA A 110 0.14 9.25 4.63
C ALA A 110 0.24 10.06 5.94
N ASN A 111 1.13 11.05 5.97
CA ASN A 111 1.46 11.85 7.15
C ASN A 111 1.86 11.04 8.39
N ASN A 112 2.32 9.79 8.22
CA ASN A 112 2.63 8.90 9.33
C ASN A 112 4.08 8.42 9.26
N LYS A 113 4.98 9.19 9.88
CA LYS A 113 6.41 8.93 9.88
C LYS A 113 6.77 7.54 10.43
N LYS A 114 6.07 7.07 11.46
CA LYS A 114 6.29 5.73 12.03
C LYS A 114 6.08 4.64 10.99
N ASN A 115 5.03 4.74 10.19
CA ASN A 115 4.72 3.77 9.15
C ASN A 115 5.65 3.91 7.93
N GLN A 116 6.05 5.13 7.59
CA GLN A 116 7.08 5.36 6.58
C GLN A 116 8.42 4.72 6.97
N ASP A 117 8.84 4.88 8.23
CA ASP A 117 10.07 4.29 8.77
C ASP A 117 9.98 2.76 8.83
N LEU A 118 8.80 2.22 9.19
CA LEU A 118 8.55 0.77 9.13
C LEU A 118 8.71 0.24 7.71
N LEU A 119 8.12 0.89 6.71
CA LEU A 119 8.21 0.44 5.31
C LEU A 119 9.61 0.62 4.70
N THR A 120 10.39 1.57 5.21
CA THR A 120 11.76 1.84 4.75
C THR A 120 12.83 1.11 5.56
N SER A 121 12.41 0.30 6.53
CA SER A 121 13.28 -0.61 7.26
C SER A 121 13.89 -1.69 6.34
N GLU A 122 15.03 -2.24 6.76
CA GLU A 122 15.81 -3.20 5.95
C GLU A 122 14.99 -4.44 5.57
N GLN A 123 14.17 -4.93 6.50
CA GLN A 123 13.21 -6.04 6.31
C GLN A 123 12.17 -5.76 5.20
N CYS A 124 11.80 -4.49 4.97
CA CYS A 124 10.81 -4.08 3.99
C CYS A 124 11.43 -3.54 2.70
N SER A 125 12.76 -3.49 2.59
CA SER A 125 13.46 -2.98 1.40
C SER A 125 13.04 -3.69 0.10
N ILE A 126 12.64 -4.96 0.18
CA ILE A 126 12.13 -5.73 -0.96
C ILE A 126 10.82 -5.19 -1.52
N ILE A 127 9.96 -4.60 -0.68
CA ILE A 127 8.69 -4.00 -1.08
C ILE A 127 8.98 -2.79 -1.95
N ILE A 128 9.85 -1.87 -1.49
CA ILE A 128 10.27 -0.70 -2.27
C ILE A 128 10.88 -1.12 -3.60
N LYS A 129 11.82 -2.08 -3.59
CA LYS A 129 12.42 -2.64 -4.80
C LYS A 129 11.40 -3.25 -5.77
N SER A 130 10.34 -3.85 -5.24
CA SER A 130 9.29 -4.44 -6.07
C SER A 130 8.41 -3.35 -6.67
N LEU A 131 8.05 -2.31 -5.89
CA LEU A 131 7.29 -1.17 -6.36
C LEU A 131 7.98 -0.43 -7.51
N THR A 132 9.31 -0.24 -7.43
CA THR A 132 10.08 0.48 -8.45
C THR A 132 10.31 -0.33 -9.73
N LYS A 133 10.14 -1.66 -9.66
CA LYS A 133 10.24 -2.59 -10.80
C LYS A 133 8.90 -2.87 -11.47
N LEU A 134 7.80 -2.29 -10.97
CA LEU A 134 6.49 -2.45 -11.60
C LEU A 134 6.45 -1.78 -12.99
N PRO A 135 5.64 -2.30 -13.91
CA PRO A 135 5.53 -1.76 -15.27
C PRO A 135 4.94 -0.33 -15.29
N GLU A 136 5.37 0.48 -16.26
CA GLU A 136 5.08 1.93 -16.32
C GLU A 136 3.59 2.31 -16.27
N HIS A 137 2.70 1.43 -16.75
CA HIS A 137 1.26 1.68 -16.69
C HIS A 137 0.72 1.79 -15.25
N LEU A 138 1.46 1.28 -14.25
CA LEU A 138 1.16 1.41 -12.83
C LEU A 138 1.80 2.65 -12.18
N ASN A 139 2.61 3.44 -12.91
CA ASN A 139 3.23 4.66 -12.36
C ASN A 139 2.19 5.65 -11.82
N VAL A 140 0.96 5.61 -12.35
CA VAL A 140 -0.18 6.42 -11.89
C VAL A 140 -0.58 6.16 -10.44
N VAL A 141 -0.23 4.99 -9.88
CA VAL A 141 -0.46 4.62 -8.46
C VAL A 141 0.83 4.47 -7.68
N VAL A 142 1.92 4.01 -8.31
CA VAL A 142 3.24 3.88 -7.69
C VAL A 142 3.80 5.24 -7.29
N TYR A 143 3.74 6.24 -8.18
CA TYR A 143 4.31 7.56 -7.89
C TYR A 143 3.61 8.25 -6.71
N PRO A 144 2.26 8.31 -6.64
CA PRO A 144 1.58 8.79 -5.44
C PRO A 144 2.05 8.08 -4.17
N CYS A 145 2.11 6.75 -4.20
CA CYS A 145 2.51 5.96 -3.04
C CYS A 145 3.94 6.28 -2.58
N LEU A 146 4.90 6.35 -3.51
CA LEU A 146 6.28 6.70 -3.20
C LEU A 146 6.43 8.15 -2.69
N VAL A 147 5.64 9.10 -3.22
CA VAL A 147 5.57 10.46 -2.66
C VAL A 147 5.06 10.41 -1.22
N THR A 148 4.02 9.65 -0.95
CA THR A 148 3.46 9.51 0.40
C THR A 148 4.45 8.86 1.39
N ILE A 149 5.26 7.91 0.92
CA ILE A 149 6.31 7.26 1.72
C ILE A 149 7.46 8.22 2.04
N THR A 150 7.84 9.08 1.09
CA THR A 150 8.94 10.04 1.23
C THR A 150 8.53 11.40 1.83
N PHE A 151 7.23 11.64 1.99
CA PHE A 151 6.72 12.93 2.44
C PHE A 151 7.24 13.29 3.83
N GLN A 152 8.00 14.39 3.91
CA GLN A 152 8.67 14.89 5.12
C GLN A 152 9.57 13.85 5.81
N ASN A 153 10.10 12.88 5.06
CA ASN A 153 10.95 11.83 5.59
C ASN A 153 12.20 11.63 4.72
N GLU A 154 13.29 12.30 5.11
CA GLU A 154 14.58 12.21 4.43
C GLU A 154 15.17 10.80 4.47
N ASN A 155 14.95 10.03 5.54
CA ASN A 155 15.43 8.64 5.63
C ASN A 155 14.74 7.79 4.57
N ALA A 156 13.42 7.89 4.47
CA ALA A 156 12.65 7.18 3.46
C ALA A 156 13.08 7.59 2.03
N ARG A 157 13.34 8.88 1.82
CA ARG A 157 13.85 9.41 0.55
C ARG A 157 15.22 8.82 0.20
N ASN A 158 16.14 8.74 1.15
CA ASN A 158 17.47 8.14 0.96
C ASN A 158 17.40 6.63 0.65
N VAL A 159 16.46 5.90 1.24
CA VAL A 159 16.25 4.48 0.95
C VAL A 159 15.71 4.31 -0.48
N ILE A 160 14.69 5.09 -0.86
CA ILE A 160 14.10 5.02 -2.20
C ILE A 160 15.09 5.47 -3.29
N ALA A 161 15.97 6.44 -3.00
CA ALA A 161 17.01 6.90 -3.92
C ALA A 161 17.96 5.80 -4.42
N ARG A 162 18.09 4.70 -3.65
CA ARG A 162 18.94 3.56 -4.01
C ARG A 162 18.36 2.74 -5.15
N ASP A 163 17.04 2.72 -5.27
CA ASP A 163 16.29 1.84 -6.19
C ASP A 163 15.42 2.61 -7.20
N PHE A 164 15.31 3.94 -7.08
CA PHE A 164 14.49 4.80 -7.93
C PHE A 164 15.08 6.21 -8.07
N ASN A 165 14.90 6.82 -9.25
CA ASN A 165 15.31 8.21 -9.46
C ASN A 165 14.28 9.18 -8.87
N LEU A 166 14.69 9.90 -7.83
CA LEU A 166 13.87 10.88 -7.12
C LEU A 166 13.49 12.09 -7.97
N ASP A 167 14.20 12.39 -9.06
CA ASP A 167 13.87 13.51 -9.95
C ASP A 167 12.47 13.32 -10.57
N PHE A 168 12.12 12.09 -10.98
CA PHE A 168 10.78 11.77 -11.49
C PHE A 168 9.70 11.94 -10.42
N LEU A 169 10.06 11.65 -9.17
CA LEU A 169 9.15 11.78 -8.04
C LEU A 169 8.87 13.25 -7.74
N ASP A 170 9.92 14.07 -7.75
CA ASP A 170 9.84 15.51 -7.54
C ASP A 170 9.07 16.19 -8.68
N GLU A 171 9.30 15.78 -9.92
CA GLU A 171 8.54 16.25 -11.08
C GLU A 171 7.06 15.84 -10.98
N TYR A 172 6.79 14.58 -10.62
CA TYR A 172 5.42 14.11 -10.42
C TYR A 172 4.71 14.90 -9.33
N SER A 173 5.35 15.11 -8.17
CA SER A 173 4.76 15.84 -7.04
C SER A 173 4.31 17.26 -7.40
N LYS A 174 5.00 17.91 -8.35
CA LYS A 174 4.68 19.26 -8.85
C LYS A 174 3.63 19.26 -9.97
N SER A 175 3.35 18.10 -10.56
CA SER A 175 2.45 17.97 -11.71
C SER A 175 0.96 18.16 -11.32
N GLU A 176 0.16 18.58 -12.30
CA GLU A 176 -1.31 18.65 -12.16
C GLU A 176 -1.95 17.28 -11.85
N LYS A 177 -1.28 16.17 -12.22
CA LYS A 177 -1.75 14.82 -11.91
C LYS A 177 -1.63 14.51 -10.42
N ALA A 178 -0.57 14.97 -9.76
CA ALA A 178 -0.41 14.82 -8.31
C ALA A 178 -1.44 15.64 -7.55
N LYS A 179 -1.72 16.88 -7.97
CA LYS A 179 -2.73 17.75 -7.34
C LYS A 179 -4.15 17.16 -7.36
N LYS A 180 -4.47 16.36 -8.38
CA LYS A 180 -5.76 15.67 -8.50
C LYS A 180 -5.80 14.30 -7.80
N ASN A 181 -4.67 13.81 -7.31
CA ASN A 181 -4.59 12.51 -6.67
C ASN A 181 -5.05 12.59 -5.22
N HIS A 182 -5.99 11.72 -4.84
CA HIS A 182 -6.56 11.70 -3.50
C HIS A 182 -5.53 11.45 -2.39
N LEU A 183 -4.54 10.56 -2.62
CA LEU A 183 -3.48 10.29 -1.64
C LEU A 183 -2.59 11.52 -1.41
N ILE A 184 -2.28 12.27 -2.47
CA ILE A 184 -1.47 13.48 -2.37
C ILE A 184 -2.25 14.60 -1.70
N ALA A 185 -3.55 14.74 -1.99
CA ALA A 185 -4.41 15.71 -1.34
C ALA A 185 -4.54 15.50 0.18
N LEU A 186 -4.29 14.27 0.66
CA LEU A 186 -4.25 13.96 2.09
C LEU A 186 -2.97 14.43 2.77
N LEU A 187 -1.88 14.66 2.02
CA LEU A 187 -0.62 15.15 2.58
C LEU A 187 -0.80 16.60 3.04
N LYS A 188 -0.66 16.83 4.35
CA LYS A 188 -0.78 18.16 4.93
C LYS A 188 0.63 18.69 5.11
N GLU A 189 0.99 19.72 4.35
CA GLU A 189 2.14 20.55 4.75
C GLU A 189 1.78 21.17 6.10
N LYS A 190 2.51 20.79 7.16
CA LYS A 190 2.44 21.52 8.43
C LYS A 190 2.84 22.97 8.14
N THR A 191 1.84 23.86 8.14
CA THR A 191 2.02 25.29 8.33
C THR A 191 2.55 25.56 9.73
#